data_AF-A0A1F7U1Y9-F1
#
_entry.id   AF-A0A1F7U1Y9-F1
#
_cell.length_a   1.000
_cell.length_b   1.000
_cell.length_c   1.000
_cell.angle_alpha   90.00
_cell.angle_beta   90.00
_cell.angle_gamma   90.00
#
_symmetry.space_group_name_H-M   'P 1'
#
loop_
_entity.id
_entity.type
_entity.pdbx_description
1 polymer ?
#
loop_
_entity_poly.entity_id
_entity_poly.type
_entity_poly.pdbx_seq_one_letter_code
_entity_poly.pdbx_strand_id
1 'polypeptide(L)'
;MNKKNVFFVRLVAFAIGVALLFGASYLQNKYQKTAPSEPLLEPATLIAKRPDQLVSYSVGPVTLSTTNPVIITGLESSTNFYITAANTSDQVVTINVVMPDRQSLPDWIFHLFQFQPGKVSIPARGETTLEYLVSNEGDGETELSFAISVIETGESGTLPVTIISENSRNPAQVGQELPSSAAVAGKVTNAAGEPVAGASVDLRFLGGRYGHKTTTDESGHYLITTSAIEDLQAYLGTRPLPYPELSYYLIIEADGFELGYLDGLQPAGGETLAADVELVPRTRTITYRQKASFTTDGAYGYSAVMARRDFRRVIGFQYQHPPEKHEPGHFVAIDQDGNEVWRIATGDECWGYDVASDGKVAAGCHDGKVYMADDQGELLWKIQVSESRDLNREVEFSPDGTELLTGPFRSPRADAALLDASTGEPKWTFTGPNQWLRNSRWSPDGSRVVAAFGQGMIVMLTRDGRALWTRSIGEFPTLLEVDKEGNVAAAGKNREVFSFDKDGNLRWRTRIANHVVTDGGISADGTLIVVATVGDWVVALNNRGEIVWQRPVPFVGGNSLDLTPDGELIMIGTTILNRRGTIVWQDEAGGESGVMSDDGQFLAVGDRENSIRIYRRLDGD
;
A
#
# COMPACT_ATOMS: atom_id res chain seq x y z
N MET A 1 47.13 -37.55 -25.78
CA MET A 1 45.83 -36.90 -25.49
C MET A 1 44.95 -37.89 -24.73
N ASN A 2 45.35 -38.25 -23.52
CA ASN A 2 44.97 -37.72 -22.20
C ASN A 2 43.56 -38.11 -21.71
N LYS A 3 43.58 -39.21 -20.94
CA LYS A 3 42.50 -39.89 -20.21
C LYS A 3 42.02 -39.09 -18.98
N LYS A 4 41.66 -37.82 -19.15
CA LYS A 4 41.12 -36.97 -18.06
C LYS A 4 39.65 -36.54 -18.22
N ASN A 5 39.00 -36.84 -19.35
CA ASN A 5 37.61 -36.38 -19.59
C ASN A 5 36.53 -37.46 -19.47
N VAL A 6 36.86 -38.70 -19.09
CA VAL A 6 35.86 -39.77 -18.85
C VAL A 6 35.55 -39.97 -17.35
N PHE A 7 36.36 -39.39 -16.45
CA PHE A 7 36.16 -39.52 -15.00
C PHE A 7 35.21 -38.45 -14.41
N PHE A 8 35.02 -37.33 -15.11
CA PHE A 8 34.14 -36.24 -14.62
C PHE A 8 32.66 -36.45 -14.98
N VAL A 9 32.36 -37.28 -15.98
CA VAL A 9 30.97 -37.54 -16.43
C VAL A 9 30.30 -38.68 -15.64
N ARG A 10 31.07 -39.51 -14.91
CA ARG A 10 30.51 -40.59 -14.08
C ARG A 10 30.36 -40.27 -12.59
N LEU A 11 30.96 -39.19 -12.08
CA LEU A 11 30.73 -38.76 -10.70
C LEU A 11 29.48 -37.87 -10.54
N VAL A 12 29.10 -37.13 -11.60
CA VAL A 12 27.88 -36.29 -11.60
C VAL A 12 26.61 -37.13 -11.77
N ALA A 13 26.67 -38.26 -12.49
CA ALA A 13 25.55 -39.18 -12.65
C ALA A 13 25.29 -40.07 -11.40
N PHE A 14 26.24 -40.20 -10.48
CA PHE A 14 26.04 -40.95 -9.22
C PHE A 14 25.58 -40.03 -8.07
N ALA A 15 25.87 -38.73 -8.13
CA ALA A 15 25.35 -37.74 -7.17
C ALA A 15 23.91 -37.29 -7.47
N ILE A 16 23.45 -37.41 -8.73
CA ILE A 16 22.06 -37.11 -9.11
C ILE A 16 21.14 -38.34 -8.93
N GLY A 17 21.69 -39.56 -8.89
CA GLY A 17 20.93 -40.81 -8.70
C GLY A 17 20.67 -41.24 -7.26
N VAL A 18 21.30 -40.61 -6.26
CA VAL A 18 21.10 -40.95 -4.82
C VAL A 18 20.29 -39.89 -4.07
N ALA A 19 20.11 -38.69 -4.63
CA ALA A 19 19.18 -37.68 -4.10
C ALA A 19 17.69 -37.96 -4.45
N LEU A 20 17.41 -38.86 -5.38
CA LEU A 20 16.05 -39.26 -5.80
C LEU A 20 15.52 -40.51 -5.11
N LEU A 21 16.23 -41.07 -4.13
CA LEU A 21 15.81 -42.28 -3.39
C LEU A 21 15.74 -42.12 -1.86
N PHE A 22 15.96 -40.90 -1.34
CA PHE A 22 15.67 -40.57 0.06
C PHE A 22 14.69 -39.38 0.24
N GLY A 23 14.11 -38.87 -0.84
CA GLY A 23 13.06 -37.83 -0.81
C GLY A 23 11.62 -38.35 -0.79
N ALA A 24 11.40 -39.66 -0.97
CA ALA A 24 10.06 -40.25 -1.09
C ALA A 24 9.69 -41.18 0.08
N SER A 25 10.42 -41.15 1.19
CA SER A 25 10.16 -42.04 2.34
C SER A 25 10.26 -41.35 3.70
N TYR A 26 10.41 -40.03 3.74
CA TYR A 26 10.28 -39.23 4.97
C TYR A 26 8.90 -38.57 5.12
N LEU A 27 8.03 -38.72 4.11
CA LEU A 27 6.67 -38.13 4.06
C LEU A 27 5.54 -39.11 4.42
N GLN A 28 5.84 -40.32 4.92
CA GLN A 28 4.79 -41.31 5.20
C GLN A 28 4.78 -41.93 6.60
N ASN A 29 5.56 -41.43 7.56
CA ASN A 29 5.58 -42.03 8.90
C ASN A 29 5.80 -41.06 10.08
N LYS A 30 5.12 -39.90 10.06
CA LYS A 30 4.97 -39.07 11.27
C LYS A 30 3.59 -38.43 11.49
N TYR A 31 2.57 -38.81 10.72
CA TYR A 31 1.17 -38.40 10.96
C TYR A 31 0.33 -39.60 11.42
N GLN A 32 0.66 -40.16 12.58
CA GLN A 32 -0.30 -41.01 13.31
C GLN A 32 -0.19 -40.75 14.81
N LYS A 33 -1.36 -40.39 15.38
CA LYS A 33 -1.68 -40.03 16.77
C LYS A 33 -1.43 -38.55 17.08
N THR A 34 -2.28 -37.61 16.69
CA THR A 34 -3.73 -37.60 16.51
C THR A 34 -4.05 -36.50 15.49
N ALA A 35 -4.21 -36.85 14.21
CA ALA A 35 -4.83 -35.91 13.28
C ALA A 35 -6.32 -35.80 13.64
N PRO A 36 -6.97 -34.64 13.48
CA PRO A 36 -8.41 -34.63 13.25
C PRO A 36 -8.73 -35.65 12.14
N SER A 37 -9.89 -36.30 12.21
CA SER A 37 -10.34 -37.26 11.19
C SER A 37 -10.05 -36.74 9.78
N GLU A 38 -9.57 -37.60 8.86
CA GLU A 38 -9.30 -37.21 7.46
C GLU A 38 -10.45 -36.30 6.96
N PRO A 39 -10.13 -35.09 6.45
CA PRO A 39 -11.17 -34.16 6.05
C PRO A 39 -12.03 -34.79 4.95
N LEU A 40 -13.34 -34.61 5.06
CA LEU A 40 -14.24 -34.89 3.94
C LEU A 40 -14.02 -33.79 2.91
N LEU A 41 -13.23 -34.09 1.87
CA LEU A 41 -13.02 -33.20 0.74
C LEU A 41 -14.12 -33.39 -0.28
N GLU A 42 -14.69 -32.29 -0.75
CA GLU A 42 -15.72 -32.31 -1.77
C GLU A 42 -15.08 -32.44 -3.16
N PRO A 43 -15.68 -33.23 -4.07
CA PRO A 43 -15.25 -33.22 -5.46
C PRO A 43 -15.43 -31.80 -6.04
N ALA A 44 -14.50 -31.39 -6.91
CA ALA A 44 -14.56 -30.10 -7.58
C ALA A 44 -15.86 -29.96 -8.39
N THR A 45 -16.82 -29.20 -7.87
CA THR A 45 -18.04 -28.80 -8.59
C THR A 45 -18.17 -27.29 -8.53
N LEU A 46 -17.42 -26.62 -9.39
CA LEU A 46 -17.56 -25.17 -9.57
C LEU A 46 -18.82 -24.85 -10.38
N ILE A 47 -19.51 -23.80 -9.95
CA ILE A 47 -20.56 -23.19 -10.76
C ILE A 47 -19.89 -22.51 -11.96
N ALA A 48 -20.26 -22.93 -13.17
CA ALA A 48 -19.71 -22.35 -14.39
C ALA A 48 -19.99 -20.84 -14.45
N LYS A 49 -18.94 -20.03 -14.39
CA LYS A 49 -19.00 -18.59 -14.66
C LYS A 49 -19.14 -18.35 -16.17
N ARG A 50 -19.55 -17.13 -16.54
CA ARG A 50 -19.63 -16.73 -17.96
C ARG A 50 -18.23 -16.88 -18.59
N PRO A 51 -18.08 -17.55 -19.75
CA PRO A 51 -16.77 -17.67 -20.37
C PRO A 51 -16.31 -16.31 -20.86
N ASP A 52 -15.05 -16.00 -20.59
CA ASP A 52 -14.34 -14.90 -21.21
C ASP A 52 -13.70 -15.38 -22.54
N GLN A 53 -13.52 -14.46 -23.49
CA GLN A 53 -12.85 -14.77 -24.75
C GLN A 53 -11.91 -13.65 -25.18
N LEU A 54 -10.86 -14.01 -25.90
CA LEU A 54 -9.98 -13.02 -26.53
C LEU A 54 -10.70 -12.43 -27.75
N VAL A 55 -10.95 -11.13 -27.72
CA VAL A 55 -11.49 -10.38 -28.85
C VAL A 55 -10.40 -9.50 -29.44
N SER A 56 -10.48 -9.26 -30.76
CA SER A 56 -9.54 -8.39 -31.47
C SER A 56 -10.26 -7.33 -32.29
N TYR A 57 -9.71 -6.12 -32.31
CA TYR A 57 -10.22 -4.98 -33.08
C TYR A 57 -9.06 -4.26 -33.78
N SER A 58 -9.24 -3.88 -35.05
CA SER A 58 -8.18 -3.19 -35.81
C SER A 58 -8.51 -1.72 -36.01
N VAL A 59 -7.53 -0.87 -35.73
CA VAL A 59 -7.55 0.56 -36.07
C VAL A 59 -6.33 0.82 -36.95
N GLY A 60 -6.56 0.93 -38.25
CA GLY A 60 -5.48 1.05 -39.23
C GLY A 60 -4.48 -0.10 -39.15
N PRO A 61 -3.17 0.16 -39.03
CA PRO A 61 -2.15 -0.87 -38.91
C PRO A 61 -2.06 -1.51 -37.52
N VAL A 62 -2.87 -1.10 -36.54
CA VAL A 62 -2.79 -1.62 -35.16
C VAL A 62 -3.94 -2.58 -34.88
N THR A 63 -3.61 -3.80 -34.46
CA THR A 63 -4.58 -4.76 -33.92
C THR A 63 -4.51 -4.74 -32.40
N LEU A 64 -5.65 -4.48 -31.77
CA LEU A 64 -5.84 -4.48 -30.33
C LEU A 64 -6.52 -5.78 -29.92
N SER A 65 -6.01 -6.46 -28.89
CA SER A 65 -6.58 -7.70 -28.37
C SER A 65 -6.74 -7.63 -26.87
N THR A 66 -7.90 -8.05 -26.35
CA THR A 66 -8.21 -8.07 -24.91
C THR A 66 -9.15 -9.21 -24.58
N THR A 67 -9.10 -9.69 -23.35
CA THR A 67 -10.16 -10.56 -22.82
C THR A 67 -11.45 -9.76 -22.63
N ASN A 68 -12.58 -10.30 -23.10
CA ASN A 68 -13.89 -9.65 -23.02
C ASN A 68 -15.02 -10.71 -22.89
N PRO A 69 -15.91 -10.63 -21.89
CA PRO A 69 -15.92 -9.67 -20.78
C PRO A 69 -14.73 -9.85 -19.82
N VAL A 70 -14.35 -8.78 -19.12
CA VAL A 70 -13.51 -8.83 -17.93
C VAL A 70 -14.44 -9.06 -16.74
N ILE A 71 -14.33 -10.24 -16.12
CA ILE A 71 -15.14 -10.61 -14.97
C ILE A 71 -14.31 -10.40 -13.70
N ILE A 72 -14.81 -9.55 -12.82
CA ILE A 72 -14.27 -9.31 -11.48
C ILE A 72 -15.10 -10.12 -10.50
N THR A 73 -14.45 -11.04 -9.79
CA THR A 73 -15.13 -11.95 -8.88
C THR A 73 -15.14 -11.42 -7.45
N GLY A 74 -15.93 -12.04 -6.56
CA GLY A 74 -15.93 -11.70 -5.14
C GLY A 74 -14.59 -11.94 -4.42
N LEU A 75 -13.65 -12.66 -5.03
CA LEU A 75 -12.27 -12.81 -4.53
C LEU A 75 -11.44 -11.54 -4.68
N GLU A 76 -11.90 -10.56 -5.46
CA GLU A 76 -11.10 -9.41 -5.88
C GLU A 76 -11.78 -8.09 -5.51
N SER A 77 -11.07 -7.24 -4.77
CA SER A 77 -11.49 -5.85 -4.56
C SER A 77 -11.36 -5.01 -5.84
N SER A 78 -10.56 -5.46 -6.79
CA SER A 78 -10.25 -4.84 -8.08
C SER A 78 -9.45 -5.82 -8.90
N THR A 79 -9.48 -5.68 -10.21
CA THR A 79 -8.54 -6.40 -11.08
C THR A 79 -7.84 -5.45 -12.03
N ASN A 80 -6.73 -5.94 -12.59
CA ASN A 80 -6.19 -5.39 -13.81
C ASN A 80 -6.76 -6.14 -15.01
N PHE A 81 -6.85 -5.45 -16.14
CA PHE A 81 -7.07 -6.05 -17.45
C PHE A 81 -6.10 -5.43 -18.45
N TYR A 82 -5.88 -6.15 -19.55
CA TYR A 82 -4.75 -5.93 -20.44
C TYR A 82 -5.21 -5.88 -21.89
N ILE A 83 -4.73 -4.88 -22.61
CA ILE A 83 -4.97 -4.71 -24.04
C ILE A 83 -3.63 -4.79 -24.75
N THR A 84 -3.42 -5.85 -25.53
CA THR A 84 -2.23 -5.98 -26.38
C THR A 84 -2.46 -5.20 -27.67
N ALA A 85 -1.57 -4.25 -27.97
CA ALA A 85 -1.57 -3.48 -29.21
C ALA A 85 -0.41 -3.94 -30.10
N ALA A 86 -0.73 -4.59 -31.21
CA ALA A 86 0.23 -5.11 -32.18
C ALA A 86 0.25 -4.27 -33.45
N ASN A 87 1.44 -3.80 -33.84
CA ASN A 87 1.65 -3.03 -35.06
C ASN A 87 1.97 -3.96 -36.24
N THR A 88 1.10 -3.96 -37.23
CA THR A 88 1.23 -4.78 -38.44
C THR A 88 1.99 -4.08 -39.57
N SER A 89 2.48 -2.86 -39.36
CA SER A 89 3.26 -2.12 -40.37
C SER A 89 4.77 -2.29 -40.20
N ASP A 90 5.51 -1.90 -41.24
CA ASP A 90 6.98 -1.87 -41.25
C ASP A 90 7.56 -0.55 -40.70
N GLN A 91 6.73 0.31 -40.12
CA GLN A 91 7.13 1.59 -39.52
C GLN A 91 6.71 1.63 -38.05
N VAL A 92 7.35 2.48 -37.25
CA VAL A 92 6.84 2.78 -35.90
C VAL A 92 5.50 3.47 -36.01
N VAL A 93 4.54 3.09 -35.17
CA VAL A 93 3.24 3.75 -35.08
C VAL A 93 3.01 4.22 -33.66
N THR A 94 2.31 5.32 -33.48
CA THR A 94 1.95 5.86 -32.18
C THR A 94 0.45 5.83 -32.05
N ILE A 95 -0.04 5.10 -31.05
CA ILE A 95 -1.45 5.14 -30.68
C ILE A 95 -1.67 6.19 -29.60
N ASN A 96 -2.78 6.93 -29.73
CA ASN A 96 -3.36 7.70 -28.65
C ASN A 96 -4.59 6.97 -28.14
N VAL A 97 -4.58 6.64 -26.86
CA VAL A 97 -5.63 5.93 -26.13
C VAL A 97 -6.28 6.90 -25.17
N VAL A 98 -7.59 7.04 -25.29
CA VAL A 98 -8.40 7.88 -24.41
C VAL A 98 -9.32 6.99 -23.59
N MET A 99 -9.18 7.08 -22.28
CA MET A 99 -10.02 6.39 -21.30
C MET A 99 -11.49 6.85 -21.43
N PRO A 100 -12.46 5.99 -21.08
CA PRO A 100 -13.84 6.41 -20.85
C PRO A 100 -13.90 7.60 -19.88
N ASP A 101 -14.86 8.51 -20.09
CA ASP A 101 -15.06 9.63 -19.17
C ASP A 101 -15.45 9.10 -17.79
N ARG A 102 -14.76 9.58 -16.75
CA ARG A 102 -15.03 9.21 -15.36
C ARG A 102 -16.48 9.49 -14.97
N GLN A 103 -17.08 10.56 -15.51
CA GLN A 103 -18.48 10.92 -15.22
C GLN A 103 -19.49 9.92 -15.82
N SER A 104 -19.05 9.11 -16.78
CA SER A 104 -19.88 8.07 -17.41
C SER A 104 -19.80 6.70 -16.72
N LEU A 105 -18.88 6.54 -15.77
CA LEU A 105 -18.72 5.28 -15.05
C LEU A 105 -19.90 5.05 -14.11
N PRO A 106 -20.38 3.80 -13.98
CA PRO A 106 -21.39 3.49 -12.99
C PRO A 106 -20.81 3.65 -11.58
N ASP A 107 -21.67 3.96 -10.61
CA ASP A 107 -21.28 4.24 -9.22
C ASP A 107 -20.49 3.11 -8.54
N TRP A 108 -20.55 1.87 -9.03
CA TRP A 108 -19.77 0.76 -8.47
C TRP A 108 -18.31 0.68 -8.97
N ILE A 109 -17.93 1.49 -9.96
CA ILE A 109 -16.55 1.68 -10.41
C ILE A 109 -16.04 3.03 -9.87
N PHE A 110 -15.50 3.03 -8.65
CA PHE A 110 -14.91 4.24 -8.07
C PHE A 110 -13.57 4.63 -8.72
N HIS A 111 -12.84 3.64 -9.22
CA HIS A 111 -11.49 3.77 -9.72
C HIS A 111 -11.32 3.01 -11.04
N LEU A 112 -10.87 3.74 -12.07
CA LEU A 112 -10.48 3.21 -13.37
C LEU A 112 -9.19 3.92 -13.81
N PHE A 113 -8.10 3.17 -13.94
CA PHE A 113 -6.76 3.73 -14.17
C PHE A 113 -6.06 3.09 -15.35
N GLN A 114 -5.07 3.80 -15.88
CA GLN A 114 -4.09 3.28 -16.83
C GLN A 114 -2.68 3.41 -16.23
N PHE A 115 -1.82 2.43 -16.47
CA PHE A 115 -0.43 2.44 -15.95
C PHE A 115 0.59 2.96 -16.98
N GLN A 116 0.16 3.11 -18.22
CA GLN A 116 0.93 3.69 -19.32
C GLN A 116 0.51 5.14 -19.61
N PRO A 117 1.36 5.91 -20.31
CA PRO A 117 0.95 7.18 -20.91
C PRO A 117 -0.19 7.00 -21.93
N GLY A 118 -1.02 8.02 -22.12
CA GLY A 118 -2.09 7.98 -23.13
C GLY A 118 -1.59 7.89 -24.57
N LYS A 119 -0.32 8.24 -24.83
CA LYS A 119 0.34 8.06 -26.12
C LYS A 119 1.42 7.00 -26.00
N VAL A 120 1.34 5.97 -26.85
CA VAL A 120 2.26 4.83 -26.81
C VAL A 120 2.79 4.57 -28.22
N SER A 121 4.12 4.59 -28.37
CA SER A 121 4.78 4.22 -29.63
C SER A 121 5.05 2.72 -29.65
N ILE A 122 4.66 2.07 -30.73
CA ILE A 122 4.77 0.64 -30.97
C ILE A 122 5.79 0.42 -32.09
N PRO A 123 6.87 -0.34 -31.87
CA PRO A 123 7.87 -0.62 -32.90
C PRO A 123 7.27 -1.23 -34.17
N ALA A 124 7.96 -1.07 -35.30
CA ALA A 124 7.61 -1.77 -36.54
C ALA A 124 7.54 -3.28 -36.30
N ARG A 125 6.45 -3.93 -36.73
CA ARG A 125 6.17 -5.35 -36.46
C ARG A 125 6.25 -5.77 -34.99
N GLY A 126 6.13 -4.81 -34.07
CA GLY A 126 6.20 -5.02 -32.63
C GLY A 126 4.84 -4.96 -31.96
N GLU A 127 4.82 -5.22 -30.67
CA GLU A 127 3.63 -5.11 -29.82
C GLU A 127 3.97 -4.46 -28.48
N THR A 128 2.93 -3.98 -27.80
CA THR A 128 3.00 -3.50 -26.41
C THR A 128 1.73 -3.89 -25.67
N THR A 129 1.83 -4.03 -24.36
CA THR A 129 0.67 -4.23 -23.48
C THR A 129 0.28 -2.93 -22.81
N LEU A 130 -1.00 -2.60 -22.88
CA LEU A 130 -1.63 -1.51 -22.13
C LEU A 130 -2.31 -2.14 -20.91
N GLU A 131 -2.05 -1.60 -19.73
CA GLU A 131 -2.52 -2.14 -18.46
C GLU A 131 -3.48 -1.15 -17.79
N TYR A 132 -4.60 -1.67 -17.31
CA TYR A 132 -5.64 -0.88 -16.67
C TYR A 132 -6.09 -1.54 -15.39
N LEU A 133 -6.42 -0.74 -14.37
CA LEU A 133 -7.07 -1.23 -13.16
C LEU A 133 -8.53 -0.78 -13.16
N VAL A 134 -9.41 -1.67 -12.71
CA VAL A 134 -10.80 -1.37 -12.41
C VAL A 134 -11.14 -1.82 -10.99
N SER A 135 -11.70 -0.91 -10.18
CA SER A 135 -12.16 -1.23 -8.83
C SER A 135 -13.47 -2.02 -8.84
N ASN A 136 -13.65 -2.79 -7.77
CA ASN A 136 -14.84 -3.57 -7.51
C ASN A 136 -15.53 -3.10 -6.22
N GLU A 137 -16.39 -2.09 -6.32
CA GLU A 137 -17.08 -1.50 -5.17
C GLU A 137 -18.58 -1.85 -5.14
N GLY A 138 -19.05 -2.67 -6.08
CA GLY A 138 -20.44 -3.10 -6.21
C GLY A 138 -20.63 -4.04 -7.41
N ASP A 139 -21.81 -4.67 -7.47
CA ASP A 139 -22.15 -5.61 -8.54
C ASP A 139 -22.80 -4.87 -9.72
N GLY A 140 -22.48 -5.32 -10.93
CA GLY A 140 -23.05 -4.72 -12.14
C GLY A 140 -22.34 -5.13 -13.42
N GLU A 141 -22.90 -4.71 -14.55
CA GLU A 141 -22.35 -4.92 -15.88
C GLU A 141 -22.35 -3.59 -16.62
N THR A 142 -21.23 -3.25 -17.25
CA THR A 142 -21.07 -2.02 -18.03
C THR A 142 -20.11 -2.23 -19.19
N GLU A 143 -20.22 -1.42 -20.23
CA GLU A 143 -19.30 -1.41 -21.36
C GLU A 143 -18.44 -0.14 -21.33
N LEU A 144 -17.13 -0.32 -21.21
CA LEU A 144 -16.14 0.74 -21.29
C LEU A 144 -15.67 0.90 -22.73
N SER A 145 -15.88 2.07 -23.31
CA SER A 145 -15.47 2.39 -24.67
C SER A 145 -14.16 3.18 -24.69
N PHE A 146 -13.07 2.55 -25.14
CA PHE A 146 -11.76 3.18 -25.29
C PHE A 146 -11.62 3.77 -26.69
N ALA A 147 -11.44 5.09 -26.78
CA ALA A 147 -11.20 5.73 -28.07
C ALA A 147 -9.71 5.62 -28.44
N ILE A 148 -9.44 5.08 -29.63
CA ILE A 148 -8.10 4.83 -30.15
C ILE A 148 -7.91 5.59 -31.43
N SER A 149 -6.73 6.21 -31.58
CA SER A 149 -6.31 6.83 -32.84
C SER A 149 -4.86 6.51 -33.13
N VAL A 150 -4.55 6.21 -34.40
CA VAL A 150 -3.18 6.04 -34.90
C VAL A 150 -2.72 7.38 -35.44
N ILE A 151 -1.71 7.98 -34.82
CA ILE A 151 -1.29 9.36 -35.13
C ILE A 151 -0.81 9.49 -36.58
N GLU A 152 -0.05 8.51 -37.07
CA GLU A 152 0.59 8.56 -38.38
C GLU A 152 -0.39 8.39 -39.54
N THR A 153 -1.46 7.61 -39.36
CA THR A 153 -2.47 7.38 -40.41
C THR A 153 -3.71 8.25 -40.26
N GLY A 154 -3.94 8.82 -39.07
CA GLY A 154 -5.16 9.56 -38.73
C GLY A 154 -6.39 8.66 -38.54
N GLU A 155 -6.24 7.35 -38.65
CA GLU A 155 -7.32 6.39 -38.44
C GLU A 155 -7.70 6.34 -36.97
N SER A 156 -8.99 6.20 -36.71
CA SER A 156 -9.53 6.13 -35.35
C SER A 156 -10.64 5.08 -35.26
N GLY A 157 -10.85 4.58 -34.05
CA GLY A 157 -11.88 3.61 -33.75
C GLY A 157 -12.08 3.49 -32.24
N THR A 158 -12.97 2.60 -31.85
CA THR A 158 -13.31 2.38 -30.44
C THR A 158 -13.16 0.91 -30.11
N LEU A 159 -12.52 0.62 -28.98
CA LEU A 159 -12.47 -0.71 -28.40
C LEU A 159 -13.45 -0.80 -27.23
N PRO A 160 -14.59 -1.49 -27.38
CA PRO A 160 -15.48 -1.78 -26.26
C PRO A 160 -14.92 -2.91 -25.38
N VAL A 161 -14.94 -2.71 -24.08
CA VAL A 161 -14.57 -3.72 -23.06
C VAL A 161 -15.71 -3.81 -22.06
N THR A 162 -16.39 -4.95 -22.04
CA THR A 162 -17.45 -5.24 -21.07
C THR A 162 -16.80 -5.62 -19.74
N ILE A 163 -17.15 -4.89 -18.68
CA ILE A 163 -16.77 -5.20 -17.30
C ILE A 163 -17.99 -5.75 -16.58
N ILE A 164 -17.81 -6.90 -15.95
CA ILE A 164 -18.84 -7.53 -15.11
C ILE A 164 -18.25 -7.68 -13.71
N SER A 165 -18.96 -7.19 -12.71
CA SER A 165 -18.68 -7.46 -11.30
C SER A 165 -19.77 -8.33 -10.69
N GLU A 166 -19.36 -9.41 -10.05
CA GLU A 166 -20.24 -10.34 -9.34
C GLU A 166 -19.75 -10.56 -7.90
N ASN A 167 -20.69 -10.54 -6.94
CA ASN A 167 -20.47 -10.88 -5.52
C ASN A 167 -19.41 -10.00 -4.82
N SER A 168 -19.24 -8.76 -5.27
CA SER A 168 -18.23 -7.79 -4.81
C SER A 168 -18.25 -7.50 -3.31
N ARG A 169 -19.42 -7.61 -2.67
CA ARG A 169 -19.65 -7.22 -1.26
C ARG A 169 -20.00 -8.38 -0.33
N ASN A 170 -20.05 -9.63 -0.81
CA ASN A 170 -20.50 -10.76 0.01
C ASN A 170 -19.51 -11.94 0.03
N PRO A 171 -18.46 -11.88 0.88
CA PRO A 171 -17.50 -12.96 1.05
C PRO A 171 -18.14 -14.31 1.42
N ALA A 172 -19.25 -14.29 2.16
CA ALA A 172 -19.95 -15.52 2.55
C ALA A 172 -20.55 -16.24 1.35
N GLN A 173 -20.95 -15.50 0.31
CA GLN A 173 -21.44 -16.08 -0.94
C GLN A 173 -20.30 -16.67 -1.77
N VAL A 174 -19.11 -16.06 -1.77
CA VAL A 174 -17.92 -16.63 -2.41
C VAL A 174 -17.59 -18.00 -1.83
N GLY A 175 -17.67 -18.14 -0.50
CA GLY A 175 -17.48 -19.43 0.18
C GLY A 175 -18.54 -20.49 -0.13
N GLN A 176 -19.73 -20.11 -0.62
CA GLN A 176 -20.76 -21.06 -1.07
C GLN A 176 -20.57 -21.51 -2.52
N GLU A 177 -19.83 -20.75 -3.34
CA GLU A 177 -19.58 -21.07 -4.75
C GLU A 177 -18.33 -21.93 -4.96
N LEU A 178 -17.44 -21.97 -3.96
CA LEU A 178 -16.14 -22.63 -4.01
C LEU A 178 -16.14 -23.94 -3.20
N PRO A 179 -15.68 -25.06 -3.78
CA PRO A 179 -15.69 -26.36 -3.10
C PRO A 179 -14.59 -26.43 -2.03
N SER A 180 -14.82 -27.23 -0.98
CA SER A 180 -13.78 -27.60 -0.01
C SER A 180 -12.98 -28.82 -0.51
N SER A 181 -12.26 -28.63 -1.62
CA SER A 181 -11.58 -29.70 -2.37
C SER A 181 -10.16 -29.99 -1.93
N ALA A 182 -9.58 -29.20 -1.02
CA ALA A 182 -8.26 -29.40 -0.45
C ALA A 182 -8.24 -29.06 1.05
N ALA A 183 -7.12 -29.31 1.71
CA ALA A 183 -6.91 -28.91 3.09
C ALA A 183 -5.47 -28.43 3.34
N VAL A 184 -5.32 -27.60 4.37
CA VAL A 184 -4.04 -27.21 4.96
C VAL A 184 -4.03 -27.68 6.40
N ALA A 185 -3.00 -28.42 6.79
CA ALA A 185 -2.87 -28.95 8.14
C ALA A 185 -1.43 -28.81 8.62
N GLY A 186 -1.24 -28.70 9.92
CA GLY A 186 0.11 -28.65 10.47
C GLY A 186 0.10 -28.61 11.97
N LYS A 187 1.29 -28.46 12.53
CA LYS A 187 1.54 -28.29 13.95
C LYS A 187 2.15 -26.92 14.22
N VAL A 188 1.61 -26.23 15.21
CA VAL A 188 2.21 -25.01 15.77
C VAL A 188 3.03 -25.36 16.99
N THR A 189 4.31 -24.99 16.97
CA THR A 189 5.23 -25.23 18.09
C THR A 189 5.95 -23.95 18.50
N ASN A 190 6.53 -23.93 19.70
CA ASN A 190 7.51 -22.91 20.07
C ASN A 190 8.93 -23.29 19.60
N ALA A 191 9.91 -22.41 19.79
CA ALA A 191 11.32 -22.66 19.45
C ALA A 191 11.97 -23.86 20.19
N ALA A 192 11.35 -24.38 21.25
CA ALA A 192 11.79 -25.61 21.93
C ALA A 192 11.14 -26.88 21.33
N GLY A 193 10.29 -26.74 20.31
CA GLY A 193 9.53 -27.83 19.70
C GLY A 193 8.31 -28.27 20.49
N GLU A 194 7.93 -27.53 21.54
CA GLU A 194 6.75 -27.82 22.35
C GLU A 194 5.49 -27.33 21.64
N PRO A 195 4.36 -28.06 21.73
CA PRO A 195 3.12 -27.65 21.08
C PRO A 195 2.56 -26.36 21.67
N VAL A 196 2.03 -25.48 20.81
CA VAL A 196 1.27 -24.29 21.23
C VAL A 196 -0.21 -24.58 21.05
N ALA A 197 -0.89 -24.85 22.15
CA ALA A 197 -2.34 -25.11 22.18
C ALA A 197 -3.15 -23.81 22.14
N GLY A 198 -4.34 -23.86 21.53
CA GLY A 198 -5.26 -22.71 21.47
C GLY A 198 -4.79 -21.55 20.59
N ALA A 199 -3.73 -21.73 19.80
CA ALA A 199 -3.29 -20.73 18.83
C ALA A 199 -4.37 -20.55 17.76
N SER A 200 -4.73 -19.31 17.48
CA SER A 200 -5.61 -18.92 16.38
C SER A 200 -4.87 -19.07 15.06
N VAL A 201 -5.39 -19.86 14.13
CA VAL A 201 -4.81 -20.09 12.80
C VAL A 201 -5.80 -19.60 11.74
N ASP A 202 -5.42 -18.58 10.98
CA ASP A 202 -6.26 -17.94 9.96
C ASP A 202 -5.61 -18.11 8.57
N LEU A 203 -6.21 -18.96 7.73
CA LEU A 203 -5.79 -19.21 6.36
C LEU A 203 -6.51 -18.26 5.42
N ARG A 204 -5.75 -17.51 4.61
CA ARG A 204 -6.27 -16.47 3.73
C ARG A 204 -5.74 -16.62 2.32
N PHE A 205 -6.59 -16.39 1.33
CA PHE A 205 -6.23 -16.36 -0.09
C PHE A 205 -5.94 -14.93 -0.54
N LEU A 206 -4.81 -14.70 -1.23
CA LEU A 206 -4.40 -13.42 -1.83
C LEU A 206 -4.70 -12.17 -0.97
N GLY A 207 -5.82 -11.49 -1.25
CA GLY A 207 -6.28 -10.27 -0.60
C GLY A 207 -7.27 -10.53 0.52
N GLY A 208 -7.13 -11.62 1.27
CA GLY A 208 -7.81 -11.85 2.55
C GLY A 208 -9.34 -11.98 2.50
N ARG A 209 -9.98 -11.79 1.34
CA ARG A 209 -11.44 -11.85 1.16
C ARG A 209 -12.01 -13.25 1.28
N TYR A 210 -11.21 -14.27 0.95
CA TYR A 210 -11.54 -15.66 1.11
C TYR A 210 -10.55 -16.30 2.08
N GLY A 211 -11.08 -17.04 3.03
CA GLY A 211 -10.29 -17.65 4.06
C GLY A 211 -11.12 -18.34 5.13
N HIS A 212 -10.43 -19.11 5.94
CA HIS A 212 -11.01 -19.98 6.96
C HIS A 212 -10.15 -19.92 8.20
N LYS A 213 -10.78 -20.02 9.37
CA LYS A 213 -10.11 -19.88 10.66
C LYS A 213 -10.37 -21.09 11.54
N THR A 214 -9.37 -21.53 12.28
CA THR A 214 -9.46 -22.58 13.29
C THR A 214 -8.56 -22.26 14.48
N THR A 215 -8.51 -23.17 15.46
CA THR A 215 -7.57 -23.11 16.59
C THR A 215 -6.80 -24.42 16.70
N THR A 216 -5.57 -24.35 17.20
CA THR A 216 -4.79 -25.56 17.49
C THR A 216 -5.37 -26.35 18.67
N ASP A 217 -5.29 -27.68 18.60
CA ASP A 217 -5.61 -28.56 19.71
C ASP A 217 -4.53 -28.56 20.81
N GLU A 218 -4.72 -29.35 21.88
CA GLU A 218 -3.77 -29.52 22.98
C GLU A 218 -2.39 -30.02 22.54
N SER A 219 -2.31 -30.67 21.38
CA SER A 219 -1.07 -31.15 20.77
C SER A 219 -0.51 -30.16 19.74
N GLY A 220 -1.09 -28.96 19.61
CA GLY A 220 -0.66 -27.92 18.68
C GLY A 220 -1.09 -28.15 17.24
N HIS A 221 -1.91 -29.16 16.93
CA HIS A 221 -2.31 -29.46 15.55
C HIS A 221 -3.52 -28.63 15.12
N TYR A 222 -3.56 -28.28 13.84
CA TYR A 222 -4.71 -27.66 13.21
C TYR A 222 -4.99 -28.30 11.84
N LEU A 223 -6.22 -28.15 11.37
CA LEU A 223 -6.68 -28.56 10.05
C LEU A 223 -7.71 -27.55 9.55
N ILE A 224 -7.54 -27.10 8.32
CA ILE A 224 -8.45 -26.18 7.62
C ILE A 224 -8.76 -26.78 6.24
N THR A 225 -10.03 -27.08 5.97
CA THR A 225 -10.49 -27.40 4.61
C THR A 225 -10.70 -26.13 3.80
N THR A 226 -10.31 -26.13 2.54
CA THR A 226 -10.35 -24.96 1.65
C THR A 226 -10.46 -25.41 0.19
N SER A 227 -10.52 -24.46 -0.75
CA SER A 227 -10.44 -24.76 -2.19
C SER A 227 -9.00 -24.95 -2.67
N ALA A 228 -8.81 -25.90 -3.57
CA ALA A 228 -7.55 -26.07 -4.28
C ALA A 228 -7.22 -24.84 -5.15
N ILE A 229 -5.94 -24.65 -5.48
CA ILE A 229 -5.51 -23.56 -6.37
C ILE A 229 -6.14 -23.70 -7.76
N GLU A 230 -6.35 -24.92 -8.26
CA GLU A 230 -7.00 -25.16 -9.56
C GLU A 230 -8.45 -24.67 -9.57
N ASP A 231 -9.17 -24.83 -8.45
CA ASP A 231 -10.55 -24.37 -8.33
C ASP A 231 -10.64 -22.84 -8.29
N LEU A 232 -9.71 -22.22 -7.56
CA LEU A 232 -9.60 -20.76 -7.50
C LEU A 232 -9.22 -20.17 -8.86
N GLN A 233 -8.29 -20.78 -9.59
CA GLN A 233 -7.94 -20.37 -10.94
C GLN A 233 -9.14 -20.49 -11.89
N ALA A 234 -9.87 -21.60 -11.82
CA ALA A 234 -11.06 -21.80 -12.64
C ALA A 234 -12.18 -20.79 -12.28
N TYR A 235 -12.29 -20.40 -11.01
CA TYR A 235 -13.23 -19.37 -10.55
C TYR A 235 -12.85 -17.96 -11.05
N LEU A 236 -11.55 -17.63 -11.06
CA LEU A 236 -11.04 -16.34 -11.54
C LEU A 236 -11.04 -16.22 -13.08
N GLY A 237 -11.16 -17.33 -13.79
CA GLY A 237 -11.23 -17.39 -15.25
C GLY A 237 -9.86 -17.50 -15.93
N THR A 238 -9.83 -17.29 -17.24
CA THR A 238 -8.62 -17.47 -18.07
C THR A 238 -7.88 -16.17 -18.37
N ARG A 239 -8.48 -15.03 -18.06
CA ARG A 239 -7.84 -13.72 -18.20
C ARG A 239 -6.50 -13.66 -17.44
N PRO A 240 -5.52 -12.90 -17.96
CA PRO A 240 -4.32 -12.61 -17.19
C PRO A 240 -4.68 -11.92 -15.87
N LEU A 241 -4.04 -12.36 -14.78
CA LEU A 241 -4.24 -11.84 -13.44
C LEU A 241 -3.09 -10.90 -13.06
N PRO A 242 -3.31 -9.90 -12.18
CA PRO A 242 -2.24 -9.04 -11.66
C PRO A 242 -1.38 -9.70 -10.58
N TYR A 243 -1.60 -10.99 -10.30
CA TYR A 243 -0.90 -11.74 -9.27
C TYR A 243 0.17 -12.61 -9.94
N PRO A 244 1.43 -12.60 -9.45
CA PRO A 244 2.49 -13.45 -10.01
C PRO A 244 2.19 -14.94 -9.75
N GLU A 245 1.50 -15.23 -8.67
CA GLU A 245 1.06 -16.57 -8.28
C GLU A 245 -0.26 -16.50 -7.50
N LEU A 246 -1.03 -17.59 -7.56
CA LEU A 246 -2.16 -17.82 -6.67
C LEU A 246 -1.67 -18.65 -5.50
N SER A 247 -1.78 -18.10 -4.29
CA SER A 247 -1.36 -18.79 -3.07
C SER A 247 -2.19 -18.32 -1.87
N TYR A 248 -2.20 -19.17 -0.85
CA TYR A 248 -2.68 -18.84 0.47
C TYR A 248 -1.51 -18.44 1.37
N TYR A 249 -1.85 -17.78 2.47
CA TYR A 249 -0.98 -17.55 3.60
C TYR A 249 -1.73 -17.79 4.91
N LEU A 250 -0.97 -18.06 5.97
CA LEU A 250 -1.44 -18.23 7.33
C LEU A 250 -1.05 -17.02 8.17
N ILE A 251 -1.99 -16.57 9.00
CA ILE A 251 -1.74 -15.69 10.14
C ILE A 251 -1.99 -16.51 11.40
N ILE A 252 -0.99 -16.60 12.28
CA ILE A 252 -1.05 -17.40 13.51
C ILE A 252 -0.84 -16.48 14.70
N GLU A 253 -1.78 -16.50 15.64
CA GLU A 253 -1.74 -15.69 16.85
C GLU A 253 -1.92 -16.57 18.09
N ALA A 254 -1.02 -16.39 19.06
CA ALA A 254 -1.08 -17.05 20.36
C ALA A 254 -0.57 -16.10 21.44
N ASP A 255 -1.20 -16.14 22.61
CA ASP A 255 -0.80 -15.31 23.75
C ASP A 255 0.65 -15.58 24.14
N GLY A 256 1.44 -14.50 24.31
CA GLY A 256 2.86 -14.61 24.63
C GLY A 256 3.78 -14.93 23.45
N PHE A 257 3.27 -14.99 22.20
CA PHE A 257 4.08 -15.23 20.99
C PHE A 257 4.02 -14.09 19.99
N GLU A 258 5.12 -13.88 19.27
CA GLU A 258 5.17 -13.04 18.07
C GLU A 258 4.18 -13.55 17.01
N LEU A 259 3.77 -12.67 16.09
CA LEU A 259 2.95 -13.05 14.94
C LEU A 259 3.62 -14.18 14.16
N GLY A 260 2.91 -15.29 13.97
CA GLY A 260 3.27 -16.30 12.99
C GLY A 260 2.73 -15.91 11.62
N TYR A 261 3.57 -15.99 10.60
CA TYR A 261 3.19 -15.73 9.21
C TYR A 261 3.89 -16.75 8.31
N LEU A 262 3.12 -17.37 7.41
CA LEU A 262 3.63 -18.32 6.40
C LEU A 262 2.84 -18.15 5.11
N ASP A 263 3.50 -17.85 4.00
CA ASP A 263 2.87 -17.65 2.69
C ASP A 263 3.32 -18.69 1.65
N GLY A 264 2.89 -18.52 0.40
CA GLY A 264 3.24 -19.41 -0.71
C GLY A 264 2.55 -20.78 -0.67
N LEU A 265 1.45 -20.93 0.09
CA LEU A 265 0.75 -22.20 0.23
C LEU A 265 -0.15 -22.47 -0.99
N GLN A 266 0.09 -23.58 -1.69
CA GLN A 266 -0.61 -23.94 -2.92
C GLN A 266 -1.19 -25.36 -2.84
N PRO A 267 -2.24 -25.58 -2.03
CA PRO A 267 -2.84 -26.90 -1.88
C PRO A 267 -3.54 -27.32 -3.19
N ALA A 268 -3.28 -28.54 -3.66
CA ALA A 268 -3.88 -29.12 -4.84
C ALA A 268 -5.17 -29.89 -4.53
N GLY A 269 -5.98 -30.16 -5.56
CA GLY A 269 -7.22 -30.93 -5.43
C GLY A 269 -7.02 -32.32 -4.80
N GLY A 270 -7.74 -32.60 -3.72
CA GLY A 270 -7.65 -33.85 -2.95
C GLY A 270 -6.45 -33.91 -2.00
N GLU A 271 -5.63 -32.86 -1.93
CA GLU A 271 -4.45 -32.80 -1.07
C GLU A 271 -4.79 -32.31 0.35
N THR A 272 -4.06 -32.81 1.35
CA THR A 272 -3.86 -32.10 2.61
C THR A 272 -2.41 -31.61 2.66
N LEU A 273 -2.21 -30.33 2.37
CA LEU A 273 -0.90 -29.70 2.37
C LEU A 273 -0.39 -29.52 3.80
N ALA A 274 0.83 -29.98 4.08
CA ALA A 274 1.47 -29.83 5.38
C ALA A 274 2.08 -28.43 5.55
N ALA A 275 1.78 -27.75 6.65
CA ALA A 275 2.24 -26.40 6.97
C ALA A 275 2.55 -26.25 8.47
N ASP A 276 3.69 -26.76 8.92
CA ASP A 276 4.14 -26.57 10.30
C ASP A 276 4.65 -25.14 10.52
N VAL A 277 4.35 -24.56 11.70
CA VAL A 277 4.73 -23.19 12.04
C VAL A 277 5.40 -23.16 13.41
N GLU A 278 6.60 -22.59 13.46
CA GLU A 278 7.29 -22.29 14.72
C GLU A 278 7.00 -20.84 15.14
N LEU A 279 6.38 -20.67 16.30
CA LEU A 279 6.16 -19.37 16.92
C LEU A 279 7.34 -18.98 17.80
N VAL A 280 7.73 -17.71 17.67
CA VAL A 280 8.77 -17.11 18.50
C VAL A 280 8.13 -16.51 19.75
N PRO A 281 8.57 -16.86 20.97
CA PRO A 281 8.05 -16.25 22.18
C PRO A 281 8.32 -14.74 22.21
N ARG A 282 7.34 -13.95 22.68
CA ARG A 282 7.54 -12.53 22.97
C ARG A 282 8.50 -12.41 24.14
N THR A 283 9.59 -11.70 23.93
CA THR A 283 10.61 -11.48 24.97
C THR A 283 10.43 -10.17 25.72
N ARG A 284 9.56 -9.28 25.22
CA ARG A 284 9.30 -7.97 25.78
C ARG A 284 7.81 -7.62 25.65
N THR A 285 7.25 -7.11 26.74
CA THR A 285 5.95 -6.44 26.73
C THR A 285 6.20 -4.96 26.55
N ILE A 286 5.39 -4.30 25.73
CA ILE A 286 5.42 -2.85 25.58
C ILE A 286 4.16 -2.25 26.18
N THR A 287 4.32 -1.37 27.16
CA THR A 287 3.20 -0.66 27.77
C THR A 287 3.43 0.83 27.72
N TYR A 288 2.39 1.56 27.31
CA TYR A 288 2.33 3.01 27.41
C TYR A 288 1.30 3.42 28.46
N ARG A 289 1.61 4.51 29.18
CA ARG A 289 0.68 5.18 30.09
C ARG A 289 0.40 6.57 29.55
N GLN A 290 -0.88 6.93 29.47
CA GLN A 290 -1.27 8.32 29.24
C GLN A 290 -0.73 9.17 30.39
N LYS A 291 0.16 10.11 30.05
CA LYS A 291 0.79 11.03 31.02
C LYS A 291 0.07 12.38 31.04
N ALA A 292 -0.43 12.83 29.89
CA ALA A 292 -1.09 14.11 29.74
C ALA A 292 -2.15 14.08 28.64
N SER A 293 -3.00 15.09 28.63
CA SER A 293 -3.95 15.35 27.56
C SER A 293 -4.20 16.84 27.43
N PHE A 294 -4.41 17.28 26.20
CA PHE A 294 -4.82 18.62 25.85
C PHE A 294 -6.18 18.54 25.14
N THR A 295 -7.07 19.49 25.41
CA THR A 295 -8.37 19.61 24.74
C THR A 295 -8.59 21.05 24.33
N THR A 296 -9.10 21.26 23.11
CA THR A 296 -9.31 22.60 22.56
C THR A 296 -10.76 22.85 22.13
N ASP A 297 -11.07 24.11 21.90
CA ASP A 297 -12.23 24.57 21.13
C ASP A 297 -11.98 24.53 19.61
N GLY A 298 -13.01 24.80 18.81
CA GLY A 298 -12.93 24.90 17.35
C GLY A 298 -13.89 23.97 16.62
N ALA A 299 -14.02 24.21 15.31
CA ALA A 299 -14.94 23.48 14.45
C ALA A 299 -14.47 22.07 14.10
N TYR A 300 -13.19 21.74 14.32
CA TYR A 300 -12.57 20.49 13.87
C TYR A 300 -11.77 19.80 14.97
N GLY A 301 -11.70 18.46 14.87
CA GLY A 301 -10.80 17.63 15.66
C GLY A 301 -9.33 17.78 15.26
N TYR A 302 -8.46 17.21 16.07
CA TYR A 302 -7.04 17.07 15.74
C TYR A 302 -6.83 15.78 14.96
N SER A 303 -7.19 15.83 13.68
CA SER A 303 -7.06 14.71 12.77
C SER A 303 -5.62 14.48 12.29
N ALA A 304 -4.70 15.42 12.54
CA ALA A 304 -3.25 15.21 12.43
C ALA A 304 -2.49 15.73 13.64
N VAL A 305 -1.54 14.92 14.08
CA VAL A 305 -0.55 15.27 15.10
C VAL A 305 0.85 15.00 14.57
N MET A 306 1.74 15.97 14.76
CA MET A 306 3.16 15.82 14.47
C MET A 306 3.96 16.12 15.74
N ALA A 307 5.20 15.65 15.78
CA ALA A 307 6.09 15.97 16.88
C ALA A 307 7.50 16.25 16.35
N ARG A 308 8.23 17.09 17.09
CA ARG A 308 9.69 17.11 16.91
C ARG A 308 10.25 15.74 17.29
N ARG A 309 11.38 15.37 16.67
CA ARG A 309 12.09 14.11 16.95
C ARG A 309 12.48 13.96 18.43
N ASP A 310 12.77 15.07 19.11
CA ASP A 310 13.04 15.12 20.56
C ASP A 310 11.77 15.14 21.43
N PHE A 311 10.59 15.10 20.79
CA PHE A 311 9.26 15.12 21.38
C PHE A 311 9.01 16.30 22.33
N ARG A 312 9.83 17.36 22.30
CA ARG A 312 9.65 18.53 23.17
C ARG A 312 8.35 19.28 22.88
N ARG A 313 7.87 19.15 21.65
CA ARG A 313 6.62 19.73 21.18
C ARG A 313 5.85 18.74 20.34
N VAL A 314 4.57 18.70 20.63
CA VAL A 314 3.57 18.05 19.78
C VAL A 314 2.76 19.17 19.14
N ILE A 315 2.64 19.11 17.82
CA ILE A 315 1.88 20.06 17.01
C ILE A 315 0.59 19.38 16.57
N GLY A 316 -0.55 19.96 16.92
CA GLY A 316 -1.86 19.50 16.48
C GLY A 316 -2.39 20.39 15.36
N PHE A 317 -2.90 19.79 14.29
CA PHE A 317 -3.54 20.49 13.17
C PHE A 317 -5.02 20.14 13.11
N GLN A 318 -5.86 21.17 13.04
CA GLN A 318 -7.30 21.01 12.92
C GLN A 318 -7.73 20.80 11.46
N TYR A 319 -8.38 19.67 11.18
CA TYR A 319 -9.10 19.44 9.93
C TYR A 319 -10.17 18.36 10.07
N GLN A 320 -10.98 18.17 9.03
CA GLN A 320 -11.94 17.08 8.94
C GLN A 320 -11.91 16.44 7.55
N HIS A 321 -11.90 15.11 7.50
CA HIS A 321 -12.13 14.40 6.24
C HIS A 321 -13.58 14.67 5.73
N PRO A 322 -13.81 14.82 4.41
CA PRO A 322 -15.09 15.21 3.82
C PRO A 322 -16.34 14.57 4.43
N PRO A 323 -17.44 15.31 4.54
CA PRO A 323 -17.64 16.67 4.01
C PRO A 323 -16.90 17.76 4.80
N GLU A 324 -16.28 18.69 4.07
CA GLU A 324 -15.50 19.83 4.59
C GLU A 324 -16.45 20.87 5.21
N LYS A 325 -16.03 21.53 6.30
CA LYS A 325 -16.87 22.55 6.99
C LYS A 325 -16.62 23.96 6.44
N HIS A 326 -15.42 24.25 5.96
CA HIS A 326 -15.00 25.60 5.54
C HIS A 326 -15.17 26.67 6.63
N GLU A 327 -14.91 26.28 7.87
CA GLU A 327 -14.90 27.13 9.06
C GLU A 327 -13.46 27.46 9.49
N PRO A 328 -13.21 28.60 10.16
CA PRO A 328 -11.90 28.89 10.75
C PRO A 328 -11.45 27.80 11.73
N GLY A 329 -10.14 27.54 11.76
CA GLY A 329 -9.51 26.60 12.68
C GLY A 329 -8.22 27.17 13.25
N HIS A 330 -7.35 26.29 13.75
CA HIS A 330 -5.99 26.64 14.15
C HIS A 330 -5.08 25.42 14.14
N PHE A 331 -3.79 25.67 14.23
CA PHE A 331 -2.83 24.68 14.70
C PHE A 331 -2.19 25.15 16.02
N VAL A 332 -1.83 24.18 16.86
CA VAL A 332 -1.38 24.41 18.23
C VAL A 332 -0.06 23.69 18.47
N ALA A 333 0.80 24.26 19.30
CA ALA A 333 1.89 23.53 19.92
C ALA A 333 1.60 23.29 21.40
N ILE A 334 1.80 22.06 21.83
CA ILE A 334 1.71 21.65 23.23
C ILE A 334 3.03 21.05 23.71
N ASP A 335 3.32 21.18 24.99
CA ASP A 335 4.43 20.50 25.65
C ASP A 335 4.07 19.05 26.05
N GLN A 336 5.05 18.30 26.56
CA GLN A 336 4.88 16.91 27.01
C GLN A 336 4.00 16.73 28.26
N ASP A 337 3.58 17.82 28.89
CA ASP A 337 2.69 17.84 30.05
C ASP A 337 1.26 18.25 29.63
N GLY A 338 1.02 18.43 28.33
CA GLY A 338 -0.28 18.77 27.75
C GLY A 338 -0.64 20.26 27.90
N ASN A 339 0.33 21.12 28.20
CA ASN A 339 0.10 22.56 28.25
C ASN A 339 0.25 23.15 26.86
N GLU A 340 -0.67 24.05 26.51
CA GLU A 340 -0.52 24.88 25.32
C GLU A 340 0.67 25.84 25.47
N VAL A 341 1.56 25.81 24.47
CA VAL A 341 2.70 26.72 24.37
C VAL A 341 2.32 27.93 23.51
N TRP A 342 1.72 27.69 22.35
CA TRP A 342 1.21 28.72 21.44
C TRP A 342 0.17 28.13 20.48
N ARG A 343 -0.64 29.00 19.86
CA ARG A 343 -1.60 28.65 18.80
C ARG A 343 -1.60 29.69 17.69
N ILE A 344 -1.88 29.25 16.47
CA ILE A 344 -2.03 30.13 15.29
C ILE A 344 -3.37 29.86 14.63
N ALA A 345 -4.21 30.89 14.57
CA ALA A 345 -5.50 30.85 13.90
C ALA A 345 -5.36 30.82 12.38
N THR A 346 -6.20 30.01 11.72
CA THR A 346 -6.27 29.86 10.28
C THR A 346 -7.66 30.19 9.76
N GLY A 347 -7.75 30.58 8.49
CA GLY A 347 -9.03 30.95 7.87
C GLY A 347 -9.91 29.75 7.53
N ASP A 348 -9.33 28.56 7.46
CA ASP A 348 -9.97 27.29 7.14
C ASP A 348 -9.10 26.14 7.69
N GLU A 349 -9.55 24.89 7.54
CA GLU A 349 -8.80 23.68 7.89
C GLU A 349 -7.48 23.51 7.12
N CYS A 350 -6.52 22.80 7.72
CA CYS A 350 -5.19 22.60 7.14
C CYS A 350 -4.89 21.12 6.92
N TRP A 351 -4.56 20.77 5.68
CA TRP A 351 -4.35 19.40 5.24
C TRP A 351 -2.90 19.11 4.83
N GLY A 352 -2.12 20.15 4.52
CA GLY A 352 -0.67 20.05 4.41
C GLY A 352 -0.03 20.54 5.69
N TYR A 353 0.86 19.76 6.27
CA TYR A 353 1.57 20.13 7.50
C TYR A 353 2.96 19.49 7.55
N ASP A 354 3.94 20.21 8.09
CA ASP A 354 5.26 19.67 8.40
C ASP A 354 5.94 20.45 9.53
N VAL A 355 6.88 19.79 10.22
CA VAL A 355 7.66 20.34 11.34
C VAL A 355 9.15 20.13 11.08
N ALA A 356 9.89 21.22 10.94
CA ALA A 356 11.35 21.19 10.75
C ALA A 356 12.09 20.78 12.04
N SER A 357 13.32 20.30 11.90
CA SER A 357 14.18 19.88 13.02
C SER A 357 14.52 21.00 14.00
N ASP A 358 14.55 22.25 13.53
CA ASP A 358 14.74 23.44 14.35
C ASP A 358 13.45 23.97 15.01
N GLY A 359 12.31 23.34 14.71
CA GLY A 359 11.01 23.60 15.31
C GLY A 359 10.13 24.57 14.52
N LYS A 360 10.52 24.99 13.31
CA LYS A 360 9.57 25.67 12.41
C LYS A 360 8.40 24.76 12.06
N VAL A 361 7.23 25.37 11.88
CA VAL A 361 5.99 24.68 11.55
C VAL A 361 5.37 25.32 10.30
N ALA A 362 5.06 24.49 9.31
CA ALA A 362 4.36 24.91 8.11
C ALA A 362 2.95 24.30 8.08
N ALA A 363 1.96 25.07 7.62
CA ALA A 363 0.59 24.59 7.44
C ALA A 363 0.00 25.14 6.12
N GLY A 364 -0.38 24.25 5.21
CA GLY A 364 -1.14 24.54 4.00
C GLY A 364 -2.64 24.32 4.23
N CYS A 365 -3.44 25.36 4.01
CA CYS A 365 -4.84 25.38 4.42
C CYS A 365 -5.81 25.67 3.28
N HIS A 366 -7.07 25.26 3.44
CA HIS A 366 -8.15 25.43 2.44
C HIS A 366 -8.58 26.89 2.23
N ASP A 367 -8.09 27.82 3.06
CA ASP A 367 -8.19 29.26 2.79
C ASP A 367 -7.23 29.75 1.67
N GLY A 368 -6.51 28.80 1.06
CA GLY A 368 -5.58 28.97 -0.04
C GLY A 368 -4.23 29.55 0.37
N LYS A 369 -3.92 29.55 1.67
CA LYS A 369 -2.66 30.07 2.21
C LYS A 369 -1.77 28.96 2.75
N VAL A 370 -0.48 29.29 2.78
CA VAL A 370 0.51 28.58 3.61
C VAL A 370 0.93 29.51 4.74
N TYR A 371 0.91 28.98 5.96
CA TYR A 371 1.35 29.63 7.18
C TYR A 371 2.72 29.07 7.59
N MET A 372 3.63 29.93 8.02
CA MET A 372 4.93 29.55 8.55
C MET A 372 5.15 30.18 9.91
N ALA A 373 5.43 29.34 10.90
CA ALA A 373 5.72 29.74 12.27
C ALA A 373 7.10 29.24 12.69
N ASP A 374 7.75 29.96 13.59
CA ASP A 374 8.95 29.48 14.26
C ASP A 374 8.64 28.62 15.49
N ASP A 375 9.71 28.13 16.13
CA ASP A 375 9.64 27.42 17.40
C ASP A 375 9.26 28.38 18.56
N GLN A 376 8.76 29.58 18.37
CA GLN A 376 8.22 30.41 19.45
C GLN A 376 6.73 30.73 19.22
N GLY A 377 6.18 30.27 18.09
CA GLY A 377 4.82 30.59 17.67
C GLY A 377 4.73 31.97 17.03
N GLU A 378 5.86 32.60 16.68
CA GLU A 378 5.84 33.81 15.87
C GLU A 378 5.57 33.43 14.41
N LEU A 379 4.54 34.05 13.83
CA LEU A 379 4.23 33.88 12.42
C LEU A 379 5.28 34.62 11.59
N LEU A 380 6.21 33.88 11.00
CA LEU A 380 7.26 34.42 10.14
C LEU A 380 6.67 35.01 8.86
N TRP A 381 5.76 34.27 8.23
CA TRP A 381 5.01 34.73 7.05
C TRP A 381 3.73 33.93 6.85
N LYS A 382 2.84 34.49 6.03
CA LYS A 382 1.71 33.77 5.43
C LYS A 382 1.52 34.26 4.00
N ILE A 383 1.39 33.34 3.04
CA ILE A 383 1.32 33.67 1.62
C ILE A 383 0.11 33.02 0.97
N GLN A 384 -0.50 33.69 -0.01
CA GLN A 384 -1.59 33.13 -0.81
C GLN A 384 -0.99 32.31 -1.96
N VAL A 385 -1.14 30.98 -1.90
CA VAL A 385 -0.58 30.06 -2.90
C VAL A 385 -1.62 29.56 -3.91
N SER A 386 -2.91 29.61 -3.56
CA SER A 386 -4.02 29.18 -4.41
C SER A 386 -5.25 30.06 -4.22
N GLU A 387 -6.38 29.79 -4.88
CA GLU A 387 -7.63 30.47 -4.54
C GLU A 387 -8.21 29.86 -3.25
N SER A 388 -9.12 30.59 -2.57
CA SER A 388 -9.84 30.03 -1.42
C SER A 388 -10.69 28.84 -1.88
N ARG A 389 -10.66 27.74 -1.10
CA ARG A 389 -11.24 26.42 -1.36
C ARG A 389 -10.45 25.52 -2.32
N ASP A 390 -9.27 25.93 -2.78
CA ASP A 390 -8.33 24.98 -3.36
C ASP A 390 -7.66 24.17 -2.24
N LEU A 391 -7.53 22.86 -2.46
CA LEU A 391 -6.96 21.93 -1.49
C LEU A 391 -5.43 22.05 -1.51
N ASN A 392 -4.83 22.81 -0.59
CA ASN A 392 -3.40 22.67 -0.30
C ASN A 392 -3.21 21.47 0.63
N ARG A 393 -2.59 20.43 0.08
CA ARG A 393 -2.51 19.11 0.69
C ARG A 393 -1.10 18.73 1.10
N GLU A 394 -0.13 19.58 0.78
CA GLU A 394 1.28 19.23 0.89
C GLU A 394 2.13 20.48 1.17
N VAL A 395 2.87 20.39 2.27
CA VAL A 395 4.03 21.22 2.58
C VAL A 395 5.12 20.30 3.11
N GLU A 396 6.36 20.43 2.66
CA GLU A 396 7.47 19.62 3.16
C GLU A 396 8.74 20.46 3.28
N PHE A 397 9.36 20.45 4.45
CA PHE A 397 10.65 21.07 4.68
C PHE A 397 11.77 20.24 4.04
N SER A 398 12.75 20.93 3.45
CA SER A 398 14.06 20.32 3.18
C SER A 398 14.69 19.79 4.48
N PRO A 399 15.57 18.76 4.45
CA PRO A 399 16.14 18.17 5.66
C PRO A 399 16.89 19.16 6.58
N ASP A 400 17.44 20.24 6.00
CA ASP A 400 18.12 21.31 6.75
C ASP A 400 17.19 22.43 7.24
N GLY A 401 15.88 22.33 6.99
CA GLY A 401 14.86 23.29 7.40
C GLY A 401 14.93 24.67 6.72
N THR A 402 15.72 24.81 5.64
CA THR A 402 15.94 26.11 4.98
C THR A 402 14.98 26.38 3.82
N GLU A 403 14.34 25.34 3.28
CA GLU A 403 13.41 25.43 2.15
C GLU A 403 12.11 24.68 2.45
N LEU A 404 11.03 25.09 1.79
CA LEU A 404 9.72 24.47 1.90
C LEU A 404 9.14 24.20 0.50
N LEU A 405 8.82 22.94 0.19
CA LEU A 405 8.06 22.60 -1.01
C LEU A 405 6.57 22.70 -0.70
N THR A 406 5.76 23.23 -1.62
CA THR A 406 4.30 23.24 -1.50
C THR A 406 3.63 23.31 -2.88
N GLY A 407 2.34 22.97 -2.95
CA GLY A 407 1.52 23.12 -4.14
C GLY A 407 0.01 23.05 -3.83
N PRO A 408 -0.86 23.62 -4.69
CA PRO A 408 -0.54 24.39 -5.90
C PRO A 408 0.01 25.79 -5.61
N PHE A 409 0.56 26.48 -6.63
CA PHE A 409 1.16 27.81 -6.51
C PHE A 409 0.64 28.78 -7.59
N ARG A 410 0.40 30.06 -7.24
CA ARG A 410 -0.36 31.00 -8.09
C ARG A 410 0.48 32.05 -8.82
N SER A 411 1.63 32.46 -8.29
CA SER A 411 2.41 33.58 -8.85
C SER A 411 3.90 33.25 -8.98
N PRO A 412 4.33 32.64 -10.12
CA PRO A 412 3.53 32.26 -11.29
C PRO A 412 2.63 31.04 -11.02
N ARG A 413 1.63 30.79 -11.89
CA ARG A 413 0.80 29.59 -11.81
C ARG A 413 1.66 28.35 -12.06
N ALA A 414 1.70 27.45 -11.08
CA ALA A 414 2.50 26.24 -11.08
C ALA A 414 1.86 25.16 -10.20
N ASP A 415 2.22 23.90 -10.44
CA ASP A 415 1.68 22.76 -9.69
C ASP A 415 2.42 22.58 -8.36
N ALA A 416 3.70 22.98 -8.31
CA ALA A 416 4.50 23.03 -7.09
C ALA A 416 5.47 24.22 -7.11
N ALA A 417 5.91 24.66 -5.93
CA ALA A 417 6.94 25.67 -5.75
C ALA A 417 7.84 25.32 -4.57
N LEU A 418 9.12 25.62 -4.71
CA LEU A 418 10.07 25.60 -3.60
C LEU A 418 10.30 27.02 -3.11
N LEU A 419 10.12 27.22 -1.81
CA LEU A 419 10.19 28.52 -1.14
C LEU A 419 11.39 28.56 -0.20
N ASP A 420 11.94 29.75 0.01
CA ASP A 420 12.79 30.01 1.17
C ASP A 420 11.93 29.94 2.46
N ALA A 421 12.31 29.08 3.41
CA ALA A 421 11.50 28.86 4.60
C ALA A 421 11.44 30.09 5.53
N SER A 422 12.41 31.01 5.44
CA SER A 422 12.47 32.19 6.31
C SER A 422 11.69 33.38 5.72
N THR A 423 11.63 33.51 4.39
CA THR A 423 11.02 34.66 3.72
C THR A 423 9.73 34.34 2.98
N GLY A 424 9.48 33.07 2.63
CA GLY A 424 8.39 32.64 1.77
C GLY A 424 8.59 32.98 0.29
N GLU A 425 9.77 33.49 -0.09
CA GLU A 425 10.07 33.85 -1.48
C GLU A 425 10.28 32.59 -2.33
N PRO A 426 9.69 32.52 -3.54
CA PRO A 426 9.86 31.36 -4.41
C PRO A 426 11.28 31.32 -4.98
N LYS A 427 11.95 30.18 -4.80
CA LYS A 427 13.26 29.88 -5.39
C LYS A 427 13.10 29.32 -6.79
N TRP A 428 12.14 28.42 -6.98
CA TRP A 428 11.71 27.92 -8.28
C TRP A 428 10.27 27.42 -8.24
N THR A 429 9.67 27.27 -9.41
CA THR A 429 8.33 26.70 -9.59
C THR A 429 8.36 25.58 -10.61
N PHE A 430 7.54 24.56 -10.42
CA PHE A 430 7.36 23.44 -11.33
C PHE A 430 5.95 23.44 -11.91
N THR A 431 5.86 23.56 -13.23
CA THR A 431 4.60 23.40 -13.98
C THR A 431 4.62 22.04 -14.66
N GLY A 432 3.73 21.15 -14.24
CA GLY A 432 3.66 19.78 -14.71
C GLY A 432 2.28 19.42 -15.24
N PRO A 433 1.60 18.42 -14.67
CA PRO A 433 0.40 17.81 -15.24
C PRO A 433 -0.88 18.64 -15.05
N ASN A 434 -0.82 19.85 -14.49
CA ASN A 434 -1.99 20.63 -14.07
C ASN A 434 -2.85 19.82 -13.08
N GLN A 435 -2.16 19.28 -12.07
CA GLN A 435 -2.74 18.54 -10.95
C GLN A 435 -2.14 19.06 -9.66
N TRP A 436 -2.91 18.94 -8.58
CA TRP A 436 -2.48 19.30 -7.24
C TRP A 436 -1.34 18.39 -6.76
N LEU A 437 -0.37 19.00 -6.08
CA LEU A 437 0.68 18.29 -5.35
C LEU A 437 0.01 17.52 -4.20
N ARG A 438 0.22 16.20 -4.17
CA ARG A 438 -0.43 15.30 -3.23
C ARG A 438 0.48 14.85 -2.10
N ASN A 439 1.75 14.64 -2.42
CA ASN A 439 2.78 14.16 -1.52
C ASN A 439 4.15 14.60 -2.07
N SER A 440 5.11 14.84 -1.20
CA SER A 440 6.52 15.04 -1.53
C SER A 440 7.45 14.34 -0.56
N ARG A 441 8.66 14.01 -1.05
CA ARG A 441 9.71 13.52 -0.19
C ARG A 441 11.09 14.03 -0.58
N TRP A 442 11.82 14.63 0.34
CA TRP A 442 13.25 14.90 0.16
C TRP A 442 14.09 13.63 0.24
N SER A 443 15.14 13.55 -0.58
CA SER A 443 16.21 12.58 -0.34
C SER A 443 16.87 12.88 1.00
N PRO A 444 17.31 11.86 1.77
CA PRO A 444 17.92 12.08 3.09
C PRO A 444 19.14 13.02 3.08
N ASP A 445 19.84 13.12 1.95
CA ASP A 445 20.98 14.03 1.77
C ASP A 445 20.58 15.47 1.37
N GLY A 446 19.29 15.74 1.19
CA GLY A 446 18.74 17.03 0.79
C GLY A 446 19.09 17.48 -0.64
N SER A 447 19.63 16.59 -1.47
CA SER A 447 20.08 16.94 -2.83
C SER A 447 18.95 16.91 -3.87
N ARG A 448 17.86 16.19 -3.57
CA ARG A 448 16.74 15.96 -4.48
C ARG A 448 15.42 15.92 -3.71
N VAL A 449 14.32 16.15 -4.42
CA VAL A 449 12.96 16.00 -3.90
C VAL A 449 12.13 15.27 -4.94
N VAL A 450 11.37 14.26 -4.51
CA VAL A 450 10.34 13.65 -5.34
C VAL A 450 9.01 14.32 -5.04
N ALA A 451 8.31 14.75 -6.08
CA ALA A 451 6.99 15.35 -5.99
C ALA A 451 5.97 14.45 -6.69
N ALA A 452 4.84 14.21 -6.04
CA ALA A 452 3.81 13.31 -6.51
C ALA A 452 2.46 14.03 -6.63
N PHE A 453 1.77 13.84 -7.75
CA PHE A 453 0.57 14.59 -8.11
C PHE A 453 -0.69 13.71 -8.11
N GLY A 454 -1.86 14.34 -8.02
CA GLY A 454 -3.16 13.64 -7.84
C GLY A 454 -3.45 12.52 -8.84
N GLN A 455 -3.02 12.63 -10.11
CA GLN A 455 -3.15 11.57 -11.13
C GLN A 455 -1.91 10.67 -11.24
N GLY A 456 -1.18 10.54 -10.14
CA GLY A 456 -0.03 9.66 -9.89
C GLY A 456 1.18 9.79 -10.78
N MET A 457 1.30 10.90 -11.51
CA MET A 457 2.59 11.38 -11.96
C MET A 457 3.47 11.63 -10.74
N ILE A 458 4.68 11.06 -10.75
CA ILE A 458 5.75 11.35 -9.82
C ILE A 458 6.94 11.90 -10.60
N VAL A 459 7.60 12.93 -10.07
CA VAL A 459 8.76 13.57 -10.66
C VAL A 459 9.86 13.71 -9.63
N MET A 460 11.06 13.24 -9.96
CA MET A 460 12.24 13.53 -9.16
C MET A 460 12.89 14.82 -9.67
N LEU A 461 13.07 15.77 -8.78
CA LEU A 461 13.66 17.08 -9.04
C LEU A 461 14.98 17.19 -8.29
N THR A 462 15.95 17.87 -8.88
CA THR A 462 17.10 18.37 -8.12
C THR A 462 16.69 19.51 -7.20
N ARG A 463 17.52 19.82 -6.21
CA ARG A 463 17.31 20.97 -5.30
C ARG A 463 17.12 22.32 -6.03
N ASP A 464 17.69 22.48 -7.22
CA ASP A 464 17.54 23.67 -8.09
C ASP A 464 16.35 23.58 -9.07
N GLY A 465 15.48 22.57 -8.95
CA GLY A 465 14.21 22.49 -9.68
C GLY A 465 14.27 21.82 -11.06
N ARG A 466 15.39 21.18 -11.42
CA ARG A 466 15.52 20.45 -12.69
C ARG A 466 14.96 19.04 -12.54
N ALA A 467 14.01 18.69 -13.42
CA ALA A 467 13.48 17.32 -13.50
C ALA A 467 14.58 16.33 -13.94
N LEU A 468 14.77 15.28 -13.14
CA LEU A 468 15.67 14.16 -13.42
C LEU A 468 14.95 13.05 -14.16
N TRP A 469 13.76 12.68 -13.68
CA TRP A 469 12.90 11.68 -14.30
C TRP A 469 11.45 11.86 -13.87
N THR A 470 10.56 11.25 -14.65
CA THR A 470 9.12 11.21 -14.40
C THR A 470 8.59 9.80 -14.58
N ARG A 471 7.73 9.36 -13.68
CA ARG A 471 7.00 8.08 -13.77
C ARG A 471 5.52 8.30 -13.43
N SER A 472 4.71 7.29 -13.73
CA SER A 472 3.34 7.21 -13.25
C SER A 472 3.19 5.94 -12.44
N ILE A 473 2.49 6.03 -11.31
CA ILE A 473 2.09 4.88 -10.52
C ILE A 473 0.58 4.61 -10.60
N GLY A 474 -0.22 5.45 -11.28
CA GLY A 474 -1.68 5.35 -11.28
C GLY A 474 -2.32 6.61 -10.72
N GLU A 475 -3.36 6.52 -9.87
CA GLU A 475 -4.01 7.70 -9.25
C GLU A 475 -3.71 7.76 -7.74
N PHE A 476 -3.64 8.99 -7.20
CA PHE A 476 -3.50 9.32 -5.78
C PHE A 476 -2.32 8.63 -5.07
N PRO A 477 -1.07 9.11 -5.28
CA PRO A 477 0.08 8.73 -4.47
C PRO A 477 -0.19 9.09 -3.00
N THR A 478 -0.30 8.08 -2.13
CA THR A 478 -0.51 8.25 -0.70
C THR A 478 0.74 7.93 0.09
N LEU A 479 1.53 6.95 -0.36
CA LEU A 479 2.90 6.70 0.08
C LEU A 479 3.88 7.31 -0.91
N LEU A 480 4.86 8.06 -0.41
CA LEU A 480 6.05 8.47 -1.15
C LEU A 480 7.24 8.57 -0.19
N GLU A 481 8.24 7.71 -0.38
CA GLU A 481 9.43 7.68 0.48
C GLU A 481 10.71 7.55 -0.33
N VAL A 482 11.82 8.10 0.19
CA VAL A 482 13.15 8.02 -0.45
C VAL A 482 14.16 7.41 0.53
N ASP A 483 14.78 6.31 0.15
CA ASP A 483 15.84 5.69 0.95
C ASP A 483 17.20 6.41 0.81
N LYS A 484 18.16 6.03 1.64
CA LYS A 484 19.52 6.61 1.64
C LYS A 484 20.30 6.37 0.34
N GLU A 485 19.90 5.38 -0.47
CA GLU A 485 20.45 5.13 -1.81
C GLU A 485 19.77 5.98 -2.90
N GLY A 486 18.73 6.72 -2.54
CA GLY A 486 17.93 7.54 -3.45
C GLY A 486 16.88 6.76 -4.23
N ASN A 487 16.58 5.52 -3.83
CA ASN A 487 15.45 4.79 -4.39
C ASN A 487 14.15 5.32 -3.81
N VAL A 488 13.11 5.33 -4.65
CA VAL A 488 11.78 5.84 -4.29
C VAL A 488 10.83 4.66 -4.10
N ALA A 489 10.15 4.60 -2.97
CA ALA A 489 8.98 3.75 -2.76
C ALA A 489 7.71 4.59 -2.93
N ALA A 490 6.74 4.13 -3.70
CA ALA A 490 5.51 4.87 -3.96
C ALA A 490 4.31 3.93 -4.07
N ALA A 491 3.19 4.31 -3.45
CA ALA A 491 1.94 3.57 -3.55
C ALA A 491 0.74 4.51 -3.47
N GLY A 492 -0.42 4.03 -3.90
CA GLY A 492 -1.63 4.84 -3.94
C GLY A 492 -2.91 4.03 -4.01
N LYS A 493 -3.92 4.59 -4.67
CA LYS A 493 -5.20 3.90 -4.90
C LYS A 493 -5.13 2.82 -5.99
N ASN A 494 -4.00 2.73 -6.68
CA ASN A 494 -3.63 1.66 -7.60
C ASN A 494 -3.51 0.28 -6.93
N ARG A 495 -3.40 0.22 -5.59
CA ARG A 495 -3.22 -1.02 -4.80
C ARG A 495 -1.95 -1.79 -5.20
N GLU A 496 -0.89 -1.04 -5.45
CA GLU A 496 0.44 -1.56 -5.77
C GLU A 496 1.50 -0.68 -5.11
N VAL A 497 2.56 -1.32 -4.63
CA VAL A 497 3.77 -0.62 -4.19
C VAL A 497 4.80 -0.71 -5.30
N PHE A 498 5.28 0.44 -5.74
CA PHE A 498 6.33 0.59 -6.73
C PHE A 498 7.64 0.94 -6.03
N SER A 499 8.75 0.40 -6.53
CA SER A 499 10.08 0.94 -6.23
C SER A 499 10.81 1.35 -7.49
N PHE A 500 11.33 2.58 -7.50
CA PHE A 500 12.18 3.10 -8.55
C PHE A 500 13.59 3.34 -8.01
N ASP A 501 14.61 3.14 -8.82
CA ASP A 501 15.96 3.56 -8.45
C ASP A 501 16.12 5.09 -8.57
N LYS A 502 17.26 5.61 -8.13
CA LYS A 502 17.61 7.03 -8.21
C LYS A 502 17.56 7.64 -9.62
N ASP A 503 17.58 6.82 -10.65
CA ASP A 503 17.54 7.20 -12.07
C ASP A 503 16.13 6.99 -12.68
N GLY A 504 15.17 6.53 -11.87
CA GLY A 504 13.77 6.34 -12.23
C GLY A 504 13.48 4.98 -12.85
N ASN A 505 14.42 4.03 -12.87
CA ASN A 505 14.13 2.68 -13.39
C ASN A 505 13.30 1.90 -12.39
N LEU A 506 12.28 1.19 -12.86
CA LEU A 506 11.49 0.30 -12.00
C LEU A 506 12.40 -0.82 -11.47
N ARG A 507 12.54 -0.92 -10.15
CA ARG A 507 13.26 -1.98 -9.45
C ARG A 507 12.35 -3.20 -9.25
N TRP A 508 11.16 -2.95 -8.73
CA TRP A 508 10.12 -3.94 -8.50
C TRP A 508 8.76 -3.25 -8.35
N ARG A 509 7.69 -4.02 -8.53
CA ARG A 509 6.31 -3.64 -8.21
C ARG A 509 5.62 -4.81 -7.52
N THR A 510 4.85 -4.54 -6.48
CA THR A 510 4.17 -5.58 -5.69
C THR A 510 2.69 -5.27 -5.58
N ARG A 511 1.85 -6.23 -5.97
CA ARG A 511 0.40 -6.13 -5.88
C ARG A 511 -0.05 -6.24 -4.42
N ILE A 512 -0.75 -5.23 -3.94
CA ILE A 512 -1.42 -5.26 -2.64
C ILE A 512 -2.88 -5.60 -2.91
N ALA A 513 -3.23 -6.87 -2.82
CA ALA A 513 -4.58 -7.37 -3.12
C ALA A 513 -5.66 -6.77 -2.17
N ASN A 514 -5.20 -6.17 -1.06
CA ASN A 514 -5.99 -5.59 0.02
C ASN A 514 -6.15 -4.07 -0.14
N HIS A 515 -7.32 -3.64 -0.60
CA HIS A 515 -7.82 -2.26 -0.53
C HIS A 515 -6.85 -1.17 -1.05
N VAL A 516 -7.29 0.09 -1.03
CA VAL A 516 -6.42 1.20 -1.44
C VAL A 516 -5.41 1.50 -0.33
N VAL A 517 -4.16 1.79 -0.70
CA VAL A 517 -3.15 2.25 0.26
C VAL A 517 -3.53 3.65 0.73
N THR A 518 -3.59 3.83 2.04
CA THR A 518 -3.97 5.10 2.68
C THR A 518 -2.76 5.86 3.17
N ASP A 519 -1.76 5.14 3.65
CA ASP A 519 -0.52 5.69 4.20
C ASP A 519 0.58 4.61 4.20
N GLY A 520 1.82 5.02 4.41
CA GLY A 520 2.96 4.12 4.41
C GLY A 520 4.21 4.77 5.00
N GLY A 521 5.24 3.96 5.24
CA GLY A 521 6.54 4.46 5.65
C GLY A 521 7.66 3.47 5.37
N ILE A 522 8.90 3.95 5.43
CA ILE A 522 10.12 3.15 5.27
C ILE A 522 11.05 3.32 6.47
N SER A 523 11.67 2.23 6.93
CA SER A 523 12.77 2.32 7.92
C SER A 523 13.97 3.08 7.34
N ALA A 524 14.75 3.76 8.19
CA ALA A 524 15.86 4.61 7.76
C ALA A 524 16.97 3.84 7.00
N ASP A 525 17.08 2.53 7.23
CA ASP A 525 18.00 1.65 6.51
C ASP A 525 17.44 1.12 5.18
N GLY A 526 16.19 1.43 4.86
CA GLY A 526 15.46 1.01 3.66
C GLY A 526 15.00 -0.45 3.66
N THR A 527 15.16 -1.19 4.75
CA THR A 527 14.95 -2.65 4.77
C THR A 527 13.51 -3.07 5.05
N LEU A 528 12.69 -2.18 5.60
CA LEU A 528 11.28 -2.40 5.88
C LEU A 528 10.46 -1.29 5.23
N ILE A 529 9.45 -1.67 4.46
CA ILE A 529 8.42 -0.79 3.92
C ILE A 529 7.09 -1.27 4.49
N VAL A 530 6.30 -0.39 5.08
CA VAL A 530 4.99 -0.72 5.63
C VAL A 530 3.94 0.12 4.94
N VAL A 531 2.82 -0.50 4.56
CA VAL A 531 1.65 0.20 4.03
C VAL A 531 0.41 -0.15 4.82
N ALA A 532 -0.41 0.85 5.09
CA ALA A 532 -1.74 0.72 5.66
C ALA A 532 -2.81 0.91 4.57
N THR A 533 -3.97 0.31 4.74
CA THR A 533 -5.03 0.31 3.72
C THR A 533 -6.40 0.64 4.33
N VAL A 534 -7.34 1.11 3.50
CA VAL A 534 -8.75 1.34 3.92
C VAL A 534 -9.42 0.06 4.45
N GLY A 535 -8.91 -1.12 4.10
CA GLY A 535 -9.50 -2.39 4.52
C GLY A 535 -9.06 -2.88 5.88
N ASP A 536 -8.48 -2.02 6.70
CA ASP A 536 -7.86 -2.37 7.98
C ASP A 536 -6.66 -3.32 7.86
N TRP A 537 -6.07 -3.45 6.67
CA TRP A 537 -4.86 -4.26 6.46
C TRP A 537 -3.59 -3.43 6.58
N VAL A 538 -2.59 -4.04 7.23
CA VAL A 538 -1.21 -3.58 7.23
C VAL A 538 -0.37 -4.63 6.53
N VAL A 539 0.45 -4.20 5.58
CA VAL A 539 1.35 -5.06 4.81
C VAL A 539 2.77 -4.54 4.97
N ALA A 540 3.68 -5.42 5.37
CA ALA A 540 5.10 -5.14 5.40
C ALA A 540 5.81 -5.84 4.24
N LEU A 541 6.71 -5.10 3.60
CA LEU A 541 7.57 -5.57 2.52
C LEU A 541 9.03 -5.36 2.90
N ASN A 542 9.90 -6.21 2.37
CA ASN A 542 11.34 -5.96 2.40
C ASN A 542 11.79 -5.08 1.22
N ASN A 543 13.07 -4.76 1.17
CA ASN A 543 13.67 -3.91 0.12
C ASN A 543 13.68 -4.52 -1.31
N ARG A 544 13.20 -5.76 -1.47
CA ARG A 544 13.03 -6.44 -2.76
C ARG A 544 11.57 -6.47 -3.21
N GLY A 545 10.66 -5.92 -2.42
CA GLY A 545 9.21 -5.95 -2.69
C GLY A 545 8.54 -7.27 -2.29
N GLU A 546 9.23 -8.14 -1.54
CA GLU A 546 8.63 -9.37 -1.02
C GLU A 546 7.82 -9.04 0.24
N ILE A 547 6.57 -9.51 0.32
CA ILE A 547 5.74 -9.36 1.52
C ILE A 547 6.35 -10.23 2.62
N VAL A 548 6.71 -9.63 3.75
CA VAL A 548 7.29 -10.35 4.91
C VAL A 548 6.22 -10.74 5.93
N TRP A 549 5.17 -9.95 6.03
CA TRP A 549 3.94 -10.27 6.76
C TRP A 549 2.83 -9.34 6.31
N GLN A 550 1.60 -9.78 6.50
CA GLN A 550 0.41 -8.95 6.37
C GLN A 550 -0.64 -9.42 7.37
N ARG A 551 -1.40 -8.47 7.91
CA ARG A 551 -2.48 -8.78 8.86
C ARG A 551 -3.54 -7.69 8.90
N PRO A 552 -4.78 -8.04 9.30
CA PRO A 552 -5.73 -7.05 9.75
C PRO A 552 -5.27 -6.45 11.10
N VAL A 553 -5.50 -5.15 11.26
CA VAL A 553 -5.30 -4.39 12.48
C VAL A 553 -6.59 -3.65 12.80
N PRO A 554 -7.15 -3.77 14.02
CA PRO A 554 -8.39 -3.09 14.34
C PRO A 554 -8.22 -1.57 14.20
N PHE A 555 -9.07 -0.97 13.35
CA PHE A 555 -9.21 0.47 13.21
C PHE A 555 -7.93 1.18 12.73
N VAL A 556 -7.74 1.20 11.40
CA VAL A 556 -6.75 2.08 10.76
C VAL A 556 -7.34 3.48 10.64
N GLY A 557 -7.55 4.14 11.79
CA GLY A 557 -8.02 5.52 11.85
C GLY A 557 -7.06 6.46 11.10
N GLY A 558 -7.61 7.28 10.20
CA GLY A 558 -7.05 8.59 9.82
C GLY A 558 -6.04 8.71 8.67
N ASN A 559 -5.55 7.64 8.04
CA ASN A 559 -4.37 7.73 7.15
C ASN A 559 -3.14 8.22 7.94
N SER A 560 -2.84 7.56 9.05
CA SER A 560 -1.72 7.90 9.92
C SER A 560 -0.89 6.66 10.20
N LEU A 561 0.34 6.68 9.70
CA LEU A 561 1.37 5.69 9.93
C LEU A 561 2.67 6.42 10.30
N ASP A 562 3.28 5.97 11.39
CA ASP A 562 4.60 6.43 11.80
C ASP A 562 5.45 5.24 12.22
N LEU A 563 6.77 5.38 12.17
CA LEU A 563 7.71 4.32 12.49
C LEU A 563 8.96 4.87 13.16
N THR A 564 9.50 4.11 14.10
CA THR A 564 10.84 4.42 14.62
C THR A 564 11.87 4.26 13.50
N PRO A 565 12.96 5.04 13.46
CA PRO A 565 13.93 4.97 12.36
C PRO A 565 14.51 3.58 12.08
N ASP A 566 14.62 2.72 13.10
CA ASP A 566 15.05 1.32 12.97
C ASP A 566 13.94 0.37 12.46
N GLY A 567 12.70 0.84 12.38
CA GLY A 567 11.51 0.06 12.04
C GLY A 567 11.10 -0.94 13.10
N GLU A 568 11.61 -0.82 14.34
CA GLU A 568 11.28 -1.74 15.43
C GLU A 568 9.85 -1.54 15.94
N LEU A 569 9.34 -0.31 15.92
CA LEU A 569 7.95 0.01 16.23
C LEU A 569 7.29 0.70 15.04
N ILE A 570 6.03 0.31 14.81
CA ILE A 570 5.17 0.81 13.74
C ILE A 570 3.87 1.25 14.39
N MET A 571 3.54 2.54 14.29
CA MET A 571 2.28 3.11 14.76
C MET A 571 1.31 3.22 13.60
N ILE A 572 0.10 2.69 13.77
CA ILE A 572 -0.99 2.72 12.79
C ILE A 572 -2.22 3.26 13.49
N GLY A 573 -2.56 4.52 13.24
CA GLY A 573 -3.58 5.23 14.01
C GLY A 573 -3.26 5.17 15.51
N THR A 574 -3.93 4.27 16.23
CA THR A 574 -3.79 4.09 17.68
C THR A 574 -3.19 2.75 18.10
N THR A 575 -2.74 1.93 17.15
CA THR A 575 -2.15 0.62 17.40
C THR A 575 -0.66 0.64 17.14
N ILE A 576 0.12 0.04 18.03
CA ILE A 576 1.57 -0.16 17.86
C ILE A 576 1.83 -1.63 17.55
N LEU A 577 2.49 -1.87 16.42
CA LEU A 577 3.06 -3.15 16.06
C LEU A 577 4.57 -3.10 16.23
N ASN A 578 5.18 -4.26 16.47
CA ASN A 578 6.62 -4.38 16.28
C ASN A 578 6.96 -4.72 14.81
N ARG A 579 8.25 -4.74 14.49
CA ARG A 579 8.79 -5.09 13.17
C ARG A 579 8.28 -6.40 12.57
N ARG A 580 7.82 -7.34 13.40
CA ARG A 580 7.29 -8.65 12.98
C ARG A 580 5.77 -8.67 12.76
N GLY A 581 5.10 -7.52 12.89
CA GLY A 581 3.64 -7.42 12.75
C GLY A 581 2.88 -7.86 14.00
N THR A 582 3.57 -8.03 15.13
CA THR A 582 2.94 -8.35 16.41
C THR A 582 2.36 -7.09 17.01
N ILE A 583 1.06 -7.07 17.32
CA ILE A 583 0.47 -5.97 18.10
C ILE A 583 1.05 -6.01 19.51
N VAL A 584 1.75 -4.94 19.89
CA VAL A 584 2.43 -4.80 21.18
C VAL A 584 1.72 -3.83 22.11
N TRP A 585 0.93 -2.89 21.58
CA TRP A 585 0.11 -1.97 22.35
C TRP A 585 -1.03 -1.38 21.50
N GLN A 586 -2.13 -0.97 22.13
CA GLN A 586 -3.24 -0.28 21.47
C GLN A 586 -3.88 0.73 22.44
N ASP A 587 -4.21 1.93 21.95
CA ASP A 587 -5.02 2.90 22.72
C ASP A 587 -6.50 2.50 22.67
N GLU A 588 -7.05 2.10 23.81
CA GLU A 588 -8.47 1.76 23.93
C GLU A 588 -9.40 2.98 23.79
N ALA A 589 -8.86 4.20 23.96
CA ALA A 589 -9.63 5.43 23.77
C ALA A 589 -9.91 5.75 22.28
N GLY A 590 -9.32 5.00 21.34
CA GLY A 590 -9.44 5.28 19.91
C GLY A 590 -8.64 6.52 19.50
N GLY A 591 -8.88 7.08 18.32
CA GLY A 591 -8.14 8.25 17.83
C GLY A 591 -8.24 8.40 16.31
N GLU A 592 -7.52 9.33 15.73
CA GLU A 592 -7.41 9.48 14.28
C GLU A 592 -5.98 9.44 13.79
N SER A 593 -5.07 10.14 14.47
CA SER A 593 -3.68 10.19 14.05
C SER A 593 -2.76 9.99 15.24
N GLY A 594 -1.60 9.41 14.96
CA GLY A 594 -0.58 9.05 15.91
C GLY A 594 0.81 9.43 15.42
N VAL A 595 1.65 9.92 16.33
CA VAL A 595 3.08 10.18 16.09
C VAL A 595 3.91 9.70 17.26
N MET A 596 5.14 9.26 16.99
CA MET A 596 6.03 8.64 17.96
C MET A 596 7.42 9.30 17.94
N SER A 597 8.10 9.31 19.09
CA SER A 597 9.51 9.70 19.16
C SER A 597 10.41 8.66 18.51
N ASP A 598 11.60 9.05 18.04
CA ASP A 598 12.53 8.14 17.34
C ASP A 598 12.90 6.89 18.16
N ASP A 599 12.94 7.03 19.48
CA ASP A 599 13.25 5.96 20.43
C ASP A 599 12.01 5.21 20.96
N GLY A 600 10.81 5.60 20.50
CA GLY A 600 9.54 5.04 20.95
C GLY A 600 9.26 5.26 22.45
N GLN A 601 9.88 6.25 23.09
CA GLN A 601 9.62 6.56 24.50
C GLN A 601 8.34 7.37 24.70
N PHE A 602 7.99 8.19 23.72
CA PHE A 602 6.80 9.01 23.75
C PHE A 602 5.97 8.81 22.48
N LEU A 603 4.66 8.91 22.62
CA LEU A 603 3.74 9.00 21.50
C LEU A 603 2.62 9.98 21.82
N ALA A 604 2.02 10.54 20.77
CA ALA A 604 0.87 11.42 20.87
C ALA A 604 -0.22 10.94 19.91
N VAL A 605 -1.47 11.02 20.36
CA VAL A 605 -2.65 10.62 19.60
C VAL A 605 -3.62 11.79 19.55
N GLY A 606 -3.99 12.22 18.35
CA GLY A 606 -5.06 13.20 18.10
C GLY A 606 -6.39 12.51 17.80
N ASP A 607 -7.52 13.16 18.13
CA ASP A 607 -8.86 12.65 17.83
C ASP A 607 -9.86 13.69 17.31
N ARG A 608 -11.04 13.19 16.90
CA ARG A 608 -12.17 14.01 16.40
C ARG A 608 -12.83 14.88 17.46
N GLU A 609 -12.54 14.64 18.74
CA GLU A 609 -13.15 15.33 19.88
C GLU A 609 -12.26 16.48 20.37
N ASN A 610 -11.44 17.02 19.47
CA ASN A 610 -10.54 18.15 19.73
C ASN A 610 -9.50 17.85 20.82
N SER A 611 -9.09 16.59 20.96
CA SER A 611 -8.16 16.17 22.00
C SER A 611 -6.84 15.64 21.44
N ILE A 612 -5.77 15.89 22.18
CA ILE A 612 -4.45 15.29 21.97
C ILE A 612 -4.06 14.61 23.27
N ARG A 613 -3.81 13.30 23.23
CA ARG A 613 -3.32 12.51 24.36
C ARG A 613 -1.84 12.24 24.19
N ILE A 614 -1.07 12.40 25.27
CA ILE A 614 0.37 12.13 25.29
C ILE A 614 0.63 10.93 26.18
N TYR A 615 1.40 9.99 25.67
CA TYR A 615 1.75 8.77 26.35
C TYR A 615 3.26 8.65 26.53
N ARG A 616 3.66 7.99 27.61
CA ARG A 616 5.04 7.61 27.87
C ARG A 616 5.14 6.10 28.05
N ARG A 617 6.17 5.51 27.44
CA ARG A 617 6.51 4.10 27.59
C ARG A 617 6.96 3.79 29.02
N LEU A 618 6.58 2.63 29.55
CA LEU A 618 6.85 2.23 30.94
C LEU A 618 7.93 1.15 31.08
N ASP A 619 8.25 0.41 30.02
CA ASP A 619 9.15 -0.73 30.14
C ASP A 619 10.61 -0.25 30.17
N GLY A 620 11.25 -0.42 31.32
CA GLY A 620 12.64 0.00 31.57
C GLY A 620 12.86 0.89 32.80
N ASP A 621 11.81 1.28 33.53
CA ASP A 621 11.91 1.95 34.84
C ASP A 621 12.20 0.98 36.01
#